data_AF-A0A5C7XWW9-F1
#
_entry.id   AF-A0A5C7XWW9-F1
#
_cell.length_a   1.000
_cell.length_b   1.000
_cell.length_c   1.000
_cell.angle_alpha   90.00
_cell.angle_beta   90.00
_cell.angle_gamma   90.00
#
_symmetry.space_group_name_H-M   'P 1'
#
loop_
_entity.id
_entity.type
_entity.pdbx_description
1 polymer ?
#
loop_
_entity_poly.entity_id
_entity_poly.type
_entity_poly.pdbx_seq_one_letter_code
_entity_poly.pdbx_strand_id
1 'polypeptide(L)'
;MPEDQIADVPPDHLSIDPRSPFYSEEALRRDVGVRFNGVEKNNVHEYDVAEGWVRVEVPTAKDRRGNPMVIKLTGTVEPYFRLAK
;
A
#
# COMPACT_ATOMS: atom_id res chain seq x y z
N MET A 1 25.10 15.37 -3.36
CA MET A 1 23.72 15.53 -2.90
C MET A 1 22.83 14.75 -3.85
N PRO A 2 22.25 13.59 -3.48
CA PRO A 2 21.34 12.84 -4.33
C PRO A 2 19.90 13.12 -3.86
N GLU A 3 19.25 14.15 -4.41
CA GLU A 3 18.03 14.69 -3.80
C GLU A 3 16.77 14.66 -4.67
N ASP A 4 16.71 13.97 -5.82
CA ASP A 4 15.45 13.96 -6.59
C ASP A 4 15.33 12.86 -7.69
N GLN A 5 15.53 11.58 -7.36
CA GLN A 5 15.24 10.47 -8.30
C GLN A 5 14.06 9.59 -7.85
N ILE A 6 13.29 10.04 -6.85
CA ILE A 6 12.20 9.26 -6.22
C ILE A 6 10.83 9.57 -6.86
N ALA A 7 10.76 10.48 -7.84
CA ALA A 7 9.51 10.99 -8.37
C ALA A 7 8.64 9.94 -9.09
N ASP A 8 9.19 8.79 -9.47
CA ASP A 8 8.50 7.73 -10.21
C ASP A 8 8.40 6.40 -9.45
N VAL A 9 8.87 6.32 -8.20
CA VAL A 9 8.80 5.10 -7.39
C VAL A 9 8.06 5.38 -6.08
N PRO A 10 7.00 4.62 -5.74
CA PRO A 10 6.29 4.82 -4.48
C PRO A 10 7.20 4.48 -3.29
N PRO A 11 6.96 5.12 -2.12
CA PRO A 11 7.77 4.89 -0.93
C PRO A 11 7.72 3.42 -0.51
N ASP A 12 8.82 2.90 0.03
CA ASP A 12 8.92 1.51 0.51
C ASP A 12 7.96 1.20 1.67
N HIS A 13 7.50 2.22 2.40
CA HIS A 13 6.47 2.11 3.43
C HIS A 13 5.40 3.17 3.17
N LEU A 14 4.15 2.74 3.00
CA LEU A 14 3.01 3.63 2.85
C LEU A 14 1.82 3.13 3.65
N SER A 15 1.20 4.03 4.41
CA SER A 15 -0.12 3.81 5.03
C SER A 15 -1.16 4.70 4.36
N ILE A 16 -2.40 4.20 4.24
CA ILE A 16 -3.53 5.02 3.80
C ILE A 16 -4.25 5.71 4.97
N ASP A 17 -3.96 5.30 6.21
CA ASP A 17 -4.56 5.88 7.41
C ASP A 17 -3.87 7.20 7.78
N PRO A 18 -4.60 8.33 7.84
CA PRO A 18 -4.03 9.65 8.11
C PRO A 18 -3.49 9.84 9.53
N ARG A 19 -3.70 8.88 10.44
CA ARG A 19 -3.19 8.91 11.81
C ARG A 19 -1.86 8.17 11.94
N SER A 20 -1.45 7.43 10.90
CA SER A 20 -0.15 6.76 10.87
C SER A 20 0.96 7.74 10.44
N PRO A 21 2.17 7.62 11.00
CA PRO A 21 3.32 8.43 10.62
C PRO A 21 3.82 8.19 9.19
N PHE A 22 3.37 7.10 8.55
CA PHE A 22 3.71 6.72 7.17
C PHE A 22 2.59 7.08 6.17
N TYR A 23 1.65 7.93 6.59
CA TYR A 23 0.64 8.48 5.69
C TYR A 23 1.28 9.45 4.70
N SER A 24 1.13 9.18 3.40
CA SER A 24 1.58 10.10 2.34
C SER A 24 0.44 10.41 1.37
N GLU A 25 -0.16 11.58 1.53
CA GLU A 25 -1.24 12.05 0.65
C GLU A 25 -0.79 12.15 -0.81
N GLU A 26 0.46 12.55 -1.06
CA GLU A 26 1.01 12.62 -2.42
C GLU A 26 1.06 11.26 -3.12
N ALA A 27 1.46 10.22 -2.40
CA ALA A 27 1.48 8.86 -2.93
C ALA A 27 0.04 8.38 -3.21
N LEU A 28 -0.90 8.62 -2.29
CA LEU A 28 -2.31 8.28 -2.49
C LEU A 28 -2.93 9.00 -3.69
N ARG A 29 -2.59 10.28 -3.91
CA ARG A 29 -3.04 11.05 -5.08
C ARG A 29 -2.50 10.52 -6.40
N ARG A 30 -1.32 9.88 -6.39
CA ARG A 30 -0.68 9.29 -7.59
C ARG A 30 -1.19 7.88 -7.92
N ASP A 31 -2.20 7.37 -7.21
CA ASP A 31 -2.77 6.02 -7.35
C ASP A 31 -1.70 4.91 -7.26
N VAL A 32 -1.30 4.58 -6.03
CA VAL A 32 -0.33 3.50 -5.79
C VAL A 32 -1.02 2.13 -5.87
N GLY A 33 -0.55 1.28 -6.78
CA GLY A 33 -0.85 -0.14 -6.79
C GLY A 33 0.23 -0.94 -6.06
N VAL A 34 -0.15 -2.06 -5.45
CA VAL A 34 0.81 -2.98 -4.84
C VAL A 34 0.65 -4.35 -5.46
N ARG A 35 1.73 -4.94 -5.97
CA ARG A 35 1.75 -6.33 -6.40
C ARG A 35 2.31 -7.20 -5.28
N PHE A 36 1.47 -8.07 -4.76
CA PHE A 36 1.80 -8.99 -3.68
C PHE A 36 1.89 -10.42 -4.20
N ASN A 37 3.07 -11.05 -4.11
CA ASN A 37 3.33 -12.40 -4.63
C ASN A 37 2.83 -12.60 -6.08
N GLY A 38 3.07 -11.61 -6.94
CA GLY A 38 2.63 -11.64 -8.34
C GLY A 38 1.16 -11.26 -8.57
N VAL A 39 0.36 -11.09 -7.51
CA VAL A 39 -1.05 -10.69 -7.57
C VAL A 39 -1.19 -9.20 -7.32
N GLU A 40 -1.84 -8.50 -8.24
CA GLU A 40 -2.17 -7.09 -8.05
C GLU A 40 -3.22 -6.90 -6.93
N LYS A 41 -2.91 -6.01 -5.98
CA LYS A 41 -3.78 -5.59 -4.89
C LYS A 41 -3.93 -4.07 -4.94
N ASN A 42 -5.17 -3.64 -5.03
CA ASN A 42 -5.60 -2.24 -4.98
C ASN A 42 -6.20 -1.87 -3.62
N ASN A 43 -6.69 -2.85 -2.86
CA ASN A 43 -7.27 -2.69 -1.55
C ASN A 43 -6.19 -2.78 -0.45
N VAL A 44 -5.06 -2.11 -0.65
CA VAL A 44 -3.95 -2.11 0.32
C VAL A 44 -4.15 -0.97 1.29
N HIS A 45 -4.24 -1.31 2.58
CA HIS A 45 -4.39 -0.37 3.67
C HIS A 45 -3.03 0.17 4.15
N GLU A 46 -2.02 -0.68 4.14
CA GLU A 46 -0.66 -0.34 4.55
C GLU A 46 0.31 -1.36 3.96
N TYR A 47 1.52 -0.96 3.59
CA TYR A 47 2.55 -1.91 3.19
C TYR A 47 3.93 -1.45 3.66
N ASP A 48 4.81 -2.42 3.84
CA ASP A 48 6.23 -2.22 4.11
C ASP A 48 7.02 -3.21 3.24
N VAL A 49 7.79 -2.69 2.28
CA VAL A 49 8.63 -3.46 1.35
C VAL A 49 9.90 -3.94 2.05
N ALA A 50 10.42 -3.17 2.99
CA ALA A 50 11.66 -3.48 3.69
C ALA A 50 11.50 -4.70 4.62
N GLU A 51 10.39 -4.78 5.35
CA GLU A 51 10.00 -5.94 6.12
C GLU A 51 9.25 -7.00 5.28
N GLY A 52 8.77 -6.64 4.09
CA GLY A 52 8.11 -7.57 3.16
C GLY A 52 6.70 -7.99 3.60
N TRP A 53 5.85 -7.02 3.94
CA TRP A 53 4.46 -7.30 4.28
C TRP A 53 3.49 -6.26 3.75
N VAL A 54 2.25 -6.68 3.56
CA VAL A 54 1.13 -5.84 3.13
C VAL A 54 -0.07 -6.11 4.02
N ARG A 55 -0.77 -5.05 4.41
CA ARG A 55 -2.07 -5.09 5.05
C ARG A 55 -3.11 -4.81 4.00
N VAL A 56 -3.90 -5.82 3.67
CA VAL A 56 -4.98 -5.68 2.69
C VAL A 56 -6.32 -5.74 3.40
N GLU A 57 -7.21 -4.85 3.02
CA GLU A 57 -8.61 -4.93 3.40
C GLU A 57 -9.30 -5.98 2.53
N VAL A 58 -9.92 -6.95 3.19
CA VAL A 58 -10.64 -8.03 2.53
C VAL A 58 -12.09 -7.56 2.36
N PRO A 59 -12.56 -7.24 1.14
CA PRO A 59 -13.91 -6.74 0.94
C PRO A 59 -14.98 -7.76 1.32
N THR A 60 -14.64 -9.05 1.22
CA THR A 60 -15.53 -10.18 1.52
C THR A 60 -15.62 -10.51 3.02
N ALA A 61 -14.62 -10.12 3.82
CA ALA A 61 -14.59 -10.42 5.24
C ALA A 61 -14.89 -9.14 6.02
N LYS A 62 -16.05 -9.13 6.69
CA LYS A 62 -16.47 -8.04 7.57
C LYS A 62 -16.46 -8.54 9.01
N ASP A 63 -15.93 -7.72 9.92
CA ASP A 63 -15.98 -8.00 11.35
C ASP A 63 -17.42 -7.96 11.86
N ARG A 64 -17.67 -8.39 13.12
CA ARG A 64 -19.01 -8.39 13.75
C ARG A 64 -19.70 -7.02 13.76
N ARG A 65 -18.94 -5.95 13.53
CA ARG A 65 -19.39 -4.55 13.43
C ARG A 65 -19.60 -4.05 12.00
N GLY A 66 -19.40 -4.88 10.98
CA GLY A 66 -19.55 -4.52 9.56
C GLY A 66 -18.33 -3.85 8.94
N ASN A 67 -17.24 -3.68 9.69
CA ASN A 67 -15.99 -3.09 9.19
C ASN A 67 -15.22 -4.12 8.35
N PRO A 68 -14.60 -3.71 7.23
CA PRO A 68 -13.74 -4.59 6.46
C PRO A 68 -12.57 -5.08 7.31
N MET A 69 -12.32 -6.39 7.26
CA MET A 69 -11.20 -6.99 7.96
C MET A 69 -9.91 -6.69 7.22
N VAL A 70 -8.93 -6.15 7.93
CA VAL A 70 -7.58 -5.94 7.41
C VAL A 70 -6.73 -7.14 7.81
N ILE A 71 -6.18 -7.86 6.83
CA ILE A 71 -5.27 -8.98 7.07
C ILE A 71 -3.84 -8.55 6.73
N LYS A 72 -2.89 -8.91 7.61
CA LYS A 72 -1.46 -8.77 7.31
C LYS A 72 -1.02 -10.02 6.55
N LEU A 73 -0.53 -9.82 5.33
CA LEU A 73 0.07 -10.83 4.48
C LEU A 73 1.57 -10.53 4.35
N THR A 74 2.41 -11.53 4.60
CA THR A 74 3.86 -11.43 4.47
C THR A 74 4.30 -12.09 3.16
N GLY A 75 5.19 -11.46 2.40
CA GLY A 75 5.63 -11.95 1.10
C GLY A 75 6.29 -10.87 0.26
N THR A 76 6.49 -11.14 -1.02
CA THR A 76 7.08 -10.17 -1.94
C THR A 76 6.09 -9.04 -2.19
N VAL A 77 6.47 -7.82 -1.81
CA VAL A 77 5.70 -6.59 -2.01
C VAL A 77 6.41 -5.74 -3.05
N GLU A 78 5.73 -5.47 -4.16
CA GLU A 78 6.24 -4.62 -5.24
C GLU A 78 5.25 -3.46 -5.45
N PRO A 79 5.49 -2.29 -4.83
CA PRO A 79 4.64 -1.13 -5.05
C PRO A 79 5.00 -0.48 -6.39
N TYR A 80 3.99 0.02 -7.11
CA TYR A 80 4.16 0.70 -8.38
C TYR A 80 3.11 1.80 -8.52
N PHE A 81 3.46 2.92 -9.16
CA PHE A 81 2.47 3.93 -9.49
C PHE A 81 1.66 3.46 -10.70
N ARG A 82 0.33 3.50 -10.57
CA ARG A 82 -0.55 3.37 -11.71
C ARG A 82 -0.57 4.74 -12.37
N LEU A 83 0.21 4.90 -13.44
CA LEU A 83 0.03 6.03 -14.36
C LEU A 83 -1.38 5.90 -14.95
N ALA A 84 -2.38 6.47 -14.27
CA ALA A 84 -3.73 6.58 -14.78
C ALA A 84 -3.67 7.44 -16.06
N LYS A 85 -4.05 6.82 -17.17
CA LYS A 85 -4.04 7.40 -18.51
C LYS A 85 -5.21 8.34 -18.73
#